data_AF-A0A4Z2ERR8-F1
#
_entry.id   AF-A0A4Z2ERR8-F1
#
_cell.length_a   1.000
_cell.length_b   1.000
_cell.length_c   1.000
_cell.angle_alpha   90.00
_cell.angle_beta   90.00
_cell.angle_gamma   90.00
#
_symmetry.space_group_name_H-M   'P 1'
#
loop_
_entity.id
_entity.type
_entity.pdbx_description
1 polymer ?
#
loop_
_entity_poly.entity_id
_entity_poly.type
_entity_poly.pdbx_seq_one_letter_code
_entity_poly.pdbx_strand_id
1 'polypeptide(L)'
;MRESVCFCGVNAEAPPPDWVEFSPYEIGMAKYGTFMTPDLFGSKFFMGTVVKKYEENPLHFLMGVWGSAFSILFNRVLGVKDTVGGSTMEEELEQIKPQHIVGEDSMDNEDEPRKGGTENQKAEEEYHRCAQASWVQRMFTSLFSDSSLFNTREGRAGKVHNFMLGLNLNTSFPFSPGSENLCNATTPEDEVDAVTDPDEFNRIYEPLDVKSKKIHVVDSGLTYNLPYPLLLRTQRGVDLIISFDFSARPSDSSPPFKELLLAEKWARMNKLPFPKIDPRVFDREGLKECYVFKPEKGKKNCPTIIHFVLVNINFRTFKAPGKLAAFLWREIWKISHLISSYCCCSVSTHETSLPRNCPQ
;
A
#
# COMPACT_ATOMS: atom_id res chain seq x y z
N MET A 1 7.04 -18.07 -0.04
CA MET A 1 5.83 -17.82 -0.85
C MET A 1 5.79 -16.31 -1.08
N ARG A 2 5.76 -15.84 -2.33
CA ARG A 2 5.64 -14.39 -2.60
C ARG A 2 4.16 -14.08 -2.63
N GLU A 3 3.70 -13.31 -1.66
CA GLU A 3 2.32 -12.83 -1.60
C GLU A 3 2.35 -11.31 -1.64
N SER A 4 1.36 -10.73 -2.31
CA SER A 4 1.22 -9.28 -2.47
C SER A 4 -0.22 -8.88 -2.22
N VAL A 5 -0.46 -7.59 -1.93
CA VAL A 5 -1.80 -7.06 -1.71
C VAL A 5 -2.04 -5.83 -2.55
N CYS A 6 -3.29 -5.68 -2.97
CA CYS A 6 -3.88 -4.39 -3.26
C CYS A 6 -5.19 -4.22 -2.52
N PHE A 7 -5.63 -2.97 -2.47
CA PHE A 7 -7.01 -2.64 -2.16
C PHE A 7 -7.90 -2.79 -3.37
N CYS A 8 -9.15 -3.14 -3.11
CA CYS A 8 -10.25 -2.93 -4.02
C CYS A 8 -11.17 -1.83 -3.48
N GLY A 9 -11.20 -0.68 -4.15
CA GLY A 9 -12.18 0.38 -3.90
C GLY A 9 -13.38 0.20 -4.82
N VAL A 10 -14.59 0.27 -4.26
CA VAL A 10 -15.80 0.30 -5.09
C VAL A 10 -16.63 1.50 -4.71
N ASN A 11 -16.59 2.51 -5.58
CA ASN A 11 -17.27 3.81 -5.55
C ASN A 11 -16.65 4.89 -4.64
N ALA A 12 -16.66 6.12 -5.16
CA ALA A 12 -16.18 7.36 -4.55
C ALA A 12 -16.84 7.67 -3.18
N GLU A 13 -17.96 7.03 -2.84
CA GLU A 13 -18.76 7.29 -1.65
C GLU A 13 -18.75 6.16 -0.61
N ALA A 14 -17.86 5.17 -0.72
CA ALA A 14 -18.01 3.85 -0.09
C ALA A 14 -16.84 3.47 0.88
N PRO A 15 -16.95 2.32 1.60
CA PRO A 15 -16.31 2.00 2.89
C PRO A 15 -14.78 1.82 2.86
N PRO A 16 -14.10 1.61 4.00
CA PRO A 16 -12.70 1.27 4.04
C PRO A 16 -12.43 0.06 3.15
N PRO A 17 -11.34 0.11 2.39
CA PRO A 17 -11.14 -0.75 1.25
C PRO A 17 -10.92 -2.20 1.65
N ASP A 18 -11.49 -3.11 0.87
CA ASP A 18 -11.28 -4.54 1.04
C ASP A 18 -9.93 -4.97 0.44
N TRP A 19 -9.25 -5.89 1.11
CA TRP A 19 -7.93 -6.39 0.72
C TRP A 19 -8.08 -7.54 -0.29
N VAL A 20 -7.34 -7.45 -1.39
CA VAL A 20 -7.20 -8.50 -2.39
C VAL A 20 -5.84 -9.18 -2.23
N GLU A 21 -5.88 -10.46 -1.88
CA GLU A 21 -4.71 -11.33 -1.75
C GLU A 21 -4.26 -11.81 -3.14
N PHE A 22 -2.96 -11.77 -3.40
CA PHE A 22 -2.33 -12.35 -4.58
C PHE A 22 -1.31 -13.41 -4.17
N SER A 23 -1.47 -14.63 -4.69
CA SER A 23 -0.49 -15.70 -4.59
C SER A 23 -0.30 -16.36 -5.97
N PRO A 24 0.77 -17.16 -6.17
CA PRO A 24 0.92 -17.94 -7.41
C PRO A 24 -0.20 -18.97 -7.65
N TYR A 25 -1.03 -19.26 -6.64
CA TYR A 25 -2.07 -20.28 -6.71
C TYR A 25 -3.47 -19.70 -6.88
N GLU A 26 -3.72 -18.57 -6.22
CA GLU A 26 -5.03 -17.92 -6.19
C GLU A 26 -4.93 -16.41 -5.96
N ILE A 27 -5.93 -15.70 -6.47
CA ILE A 27 -6.18 -14.27 -6.23
C ILE A 27 -7.61 -14.13 -5.71
N GLY A 28 -7.83 -13.32 -4.68
CA GLY A 28 -9.17 -13.18 -4.13
C GLY A 28 -9.30 -12.32 -2.89
N MET A 29 -10.51 -12.31 -2.32
CA MET A 29 -10.86 -11.54 -1.13
C MET A 29 -11.19 -12.50 0.01
N ALA A 30 -10.27 -12.62 0.97
CA ALA A 30 -10.42 -13.52 2.11
C ALA A 30 -11.66 -13.20 2.97
N LYS A 31 -12.04 -11.91 3.06
CA LYS A 31 -13.26 -11.46 3.76
C LYS A 31 -14.53 -12.14 3.23
N TYR A 32 -14.60 -12.39 1.92
CA TYR A 32 -15.75 -12.99 1.26
C TYR A 32 -15.56 -14.49 0.94
N GLY A 33 -14.36 -15.02 1.16
CA GLY A 33 -14.02 -16.39 0.78
C GLY A 33 -14.04 -16.63 -0.74
N THR A 34 -13.96 -15.57 -1.55
CA THR A 34 -14.01 -15.68 -3.01
C THR A 34 -12.60 -15.60 -3.58
N PHE A 35 -12.19 -16.68 -4.26
CA PHE A 35 -10.88 -16.82 -4.88
C PHE A 35 -11.00 -17.39 -6.29
N MET A 36 -10.03 -17.09 -7.12
CA MET A 36 -9.87 -17.62 -8.49
C MET A 36 -8.39 -17.86 -8.79
N THR A 37 -8.11 -18.65 -9.82
CA THR A 37 -6.73 -18.83 -10.28
C THR A 37 -6.19 -17.54 -10.93
N PRO A 38 -4.87 -17.27 -10.87
CA PRO A 38 -4.30 -16.03 -11.37
C PRO A 38 -4.61 -15.73 -12.84
N ASP A 39 -4.69 -16.76 -13.69
CA ASP A 39 -5.01 -16.65 -15.12
C ASP A 39 -6.44 -16.15 -15.41
N LEU A 40 -7.32 -16.13 -14.40
CA LEU A 40 -8.67 -15.59 -14.50
C LEU A 40 -8.77 -14.14 -14.02
N PHE A 41 -7.74 -13.60 -13.35
CA PHE A 41 -7.78 -12.22 -12.87
C PHE A 41 -7.77 -11.23 -14.05
N GLY A 42 -8.82 -10.41 -14.13
CA GLY A 42 -9.10 -9.53 -15.27
C GLY A 42 -10.11 -10.09 -16.27
N SER A 43 -10.54 -11.35 -16.12
CA SER A 43 -11.60 -11.94 -16.94
C SER A 43 -13.00 -11.46 -16.58
N LYS A 44 -13.97 -11.60 -17.50
CA LYS A 44 -15.37 -11.25 -17.22
C LYS A 44 -16.06 -12.40 -16.50
N PHE A 45 -16.67 -12.11 -15.36
CA PHE A 45 -17.49 -13.05 -14.58
C PHE A 45 -18.95 -12.64 -14.56
N PHE A 46 -19.83 -13.61 -14.33
CA PHE A 46 -21.21 -13.39 -13.94
C PHE A 46 -21.68 -14.55 -13.08
N MET A 47 -22.22 -14.25 -11.89
CA MET A 47 -22.68 -15.25 -10.91
C MET A 47 -21.63 -16.34 -10.63
N GLY A 48 -20.35 -15.93 -10.49
CA GLY A 48 -19.24 -16.85 -10.21
C GLY A 48 -18.75 -17.69 -11.40
N THR A 49 -19.34 -17.51 -12.59
CA THR A 49 -18.92 -18.20 -13.82
C THR A 49 -18.14 -17.27 -14.73
N VAL A 50 -17.06 -17.76 -15.34
CA VAL A 50 -16.30 -17.01 -16.35
C VAL A 50 -17.13 -16.91 -17.63
N VAL A 51 -17.55 -15.70 -18.00
CA VAL A 51 -18.30 -15.41 -19.23
C VAL A 51 -17.34 -15.23 -20.41
N LYS A 52 -16.22 -14.55 -20.17
CA LYS A 52 -15.18 -14.33 -21.18
C LYS A 52 -13.82 -14.35 -20.51
N LYS A 53 -13.02 -15.36 -20.87
CA LYS A 53 -11.62 -15.50 -20.47
C LYS A 53 -10.74 -14.62 -21.35
N TYR A 54 -9.78 -13.93 -20.75
CA TYR A 54 -8.73 -13.21 -21.45
C TYR A 54 -7.36 -13.85 -21.16
N GLU A 55 -6.33 -13.38 -21.83
CA GLU A 55 -4.95 -13.75 -21.50
C GLU A 55 -4.58 -13.27 -20.10
N GLU A 56 -3.76 -14.04 -19.40
CA GLU A 56 -3.27 -13.68 -18.07
C GLU A 56 -2.50 -12.35 -18.14
N ASN A 57 -2.80 -11.46 -17.21
CA ASN A 57 -2.09 -10.20 -17.13
C ASN A 57 -0.61 -10.44 -16.81
N PRO A 58 0.31 -9.80 -17.55
CA PRO A 58 1.74 -10.00 -17.28
C PRO A 58 2.11 -9.46 -15.90
N LEU A 59 3.14 -10.03 -15.27
CA LEU A 59 3.54 -9.65 -13.91
C LEU A 59 3.81 -8.15 -13.74
N HIS A 60 4.35 -7.48 -14.75
CA HIS A 60 4.61 -6.03 -14.68
C HIS A 60 3.31 -5.20 -14.60
N PHE A 61 2.18 -5.70 -15.11
CA PHE A 61 0.87 -5.09 -14.89
C PHE A 61 0.49 -5.19 -13.41
N LEU A 62 0.62 -6.37 -12.80
CA LEU A 62 0.35 -6.56 -11.37
C LEU A 62 1.28 -5.72 -10.50
N MET A 63 2.56 -5.59 -10.86
CA MET A 63 3.50 -4.69 -10.19
C MET A 63 3.06 -3.23 -10.27
N GLY A 64 2.53 -2.80 -11.41
CA GLY A 64 1.95 -1.45 -11.57
C GLY A 64 0.69 -1.24 -10.71
N VAL A 65 -0.12 -2.29 -10.53
CA VAL A 65 -1.29 -2.28 -9.64
C VAL A 65 -0.86 -2.23 -8.16
N TRP A 66 0.07 -3.10 -7.74
CA TRP A 66 0.63 -3.12 -6.38
C TRP A 66 1.36 -1.83 -6.00
N GLY A 67 1.96 -1.13 -6.96
CA GLY A 67 2.64 0.16 -6.78
C GLY A 67 1.87 1.36 -7.34
N SER A 68 0.54 1.28 -7.45
CA SER A 68 -0.24 2.32 -8.15
C SER A 68 -0.24 3.68 -7.45
N ALA A 69 0.28 3.82 -6.21
CA ALA A 69 0.48 5.11 -5.58
C ALA A 69 1.40 6.02 -6.43
N PHE A 70 2.41 5.43 -7.08
CA PHE A 70 3.29 6.12 -8.03
C PHE A 70 2.54 6.61 -9.27
N SER A 71 1.58 5.83 -9.76
CA SER A 71 0.72 6.22 -10.88
C SER A 71 -0.22 7.36 -10.47
N ILE A 72 -0.86 7.30 -9.31
CA ILE A 72 -1.73 8.37 -8.82
C ILE A 72 -0.95 9.69 -8.66
N LEU A 73 0.27 9.61 -8.13
CA LEU A 73 1.19 10.74 -7.93
C LEU A 73 2.16 10.96 -9.10
N PHE A 74 1.87 10.44 -10.30
CA PHE A 74 2.79 10.47 -11.45
C PHE A 74 3.30 11.87 -11.81
N ASN A 75 2.45 12.90 -11.67
CA ASN A 75 2.83 14.29 -11.95
C ASN A 75 3.93 14.81 -11.01
N ARG A 76 3.99 14.28 -9.78
CA ARG A 76 5.03 14.57 -8.79
C ARG A 76 6.31 13.80 -9.11
N VAL A 77 6.20 12.52 -9.46
CA VAL A 77 7.35 11.68 -9.87
C VAL A 77 8.07 12.28 -11.08
N LEU A 78 7.32 12.88 -12.01
CA LEU A 78 7.88 13.56 -13.18
C LEU A 78 8.37 15.00 -12.93
N GLY A 79 8.13 15.57 -11.74
CA GLY A 79 8.53 16.94 -11.40
C GLY A 79 7.75 18.03 -12.15
N VAL A 80 6.55 17.73 -12.64
CA VAL A 80 5.72 18.68 -13.45
C VAL A 80 4.94 19.65 -12.57
N LYS A 81 4.77 19.33 -11.28
CA LYS A 81 4.17 20.22 -10.29
C LYS A 81 5.28 20.86 -9.45
N ASP A 82 5.52 22.15 -9.65
CA ASP A 82 6.21 22.98 -8.66
C ASP A 82 5.27 23.09 -7.44
N THR A 83 5.37 22.16 -6.50
CA THR A 83 4.77 22.37 -5.19
C THR A 83 5.57 23.50 -4.53
N VAL A 84 4.91 24.63 -4.33
CA VAL A 84 5.45 25.86 -3.71
C VAL A 84 5.85 25.64 -2.22
N GLY A 85 5.85 24.40 -1.74
CA GLY A 85 6.51 23.95 -0.51
C GLY A 85 6.89 22.50 -0.69
N GLY A 86 8.12 22.10 -0.32
CA GLY A 86 8.64 20.74 -0.48
C GLY A 86 7.95 19.68 0.37
N SER A 87 6.65 19.45 0.15
CA SER A 87 5.84 18.42 0.81
C SER A 87 6.38 17.03 0.51
N THR A 88 6.21 16.08 1.43
CA THR A 88 6.58 14.66 1.23
C THR A 88 5.53 13.90 0.41
N MET A 89 5.82 12.66 -0.03
CA MET A 89 4.82 11.86 -0.75
C MET A 89 3.64 11.50 0.16
N GLU A 90 3.97 11.25 1.42
CA GLU A 90 3.06 10.85 2.49
C GLU A 90 2.05 11.97 2.81
N GLU A 91 2.51 13.23 2.89
CA GLU A 91 1.62 14.38 3.09
C GLU A 91 0.62 14.58 1.95
N GLU A 92 1.00 14.27 0.71
CA GLU A 92 0.07 14.33 -0.43
C GLU A 92 -0.90 13.15 -0.41
N LEU A 93 -0.44 11.95 -0.02
CA LEU A 93 -1.30 10.78 0.15
C LEU A 93 -2.38 11.03 1.22
N GLU A 94 -2.03 11.67 2.34
CA GLU A 94 -2.98 12.05 3.40
C GLU A 94 -4.07 13.02 2.91
N GLN A 95 -3.81 13.79 1.85
CA GLN A 95 -4.77 14.75 1.27
C GLN A 95 -5.66 14.13 0.17
N ILE A 96 -5.33 12.93 -0.30
CA ILE A 96 -6.09 12.27 -1.36
C ILE A 96 -7.32 11.59 -0.76
N LYS A 97 -8.49 12.19 -1.01
CA LYS A 97 -9.78 11.54 -0.75
C LYS A 97 -10.04 10.41 -1.75
N PRO A 98 -10.74 9.32 -1.35
CA PRO A 98 -11.16 8.23 -2.24
C PRO A 98 -11.90 8.72 -3.50
N GLN A 99 -12.69 9.78 -3.36
CA GLN A 99 -13.43 10.47 -4.42
C GLN A 99 -12.54 11.01 -5.56
N HIS A 100 -11.26 11.25 -5.27
CA HIS A 100 -10.29 11.72 -6.27
C HIS A 100 -9.62 10.57 -7.03
N ILE A 101 -9.78 9.33 -6.58
CA ILE A 101 -9.18 8.12 -7.18
C ILE A 101 -10.23 7.35 -8.00
N VAL A 102 -11.47 7.33 -7.53
CA VAL A 102 -12.60 6.62 -8.14
C VAL A 102 -13.52 7.64 -8.80
N GLY A 103 -13.68 7.60 -10.13
CA GLY A 103 -14.63 8.45 -10.85
C GLY A 103 -16.08 7.98 -10.68
N GLU A 104 -17.05 8.83 -11.00
CA GLU A 104 -18.45 8.40 -11.18
C GLU A 104 -18.56 7.54 -12.44
N ASP A 105 -19.28 6.42 -12.35
CA ASP A 105 -19.50 5.47 -13.44
C ASP A 105 -20.15 6.15 -14.65
N SER A 106 -19.34 6.65 -15.58
CA SER A 106 -19.81 6.98 -16.91
C SER A 106 -20.14 5.67 -17.64
N MET A 107 -21.35 5.59 -18.18
CA MET A 107 -21.79 4.47 -19.00
C MET A 107 -20.84 4.34 -20.21
N ASP A 108 -19.94 3.36 -20.18
CA ASP A 108 -19.12 2.96 -21.33
C ASP A 108 -20.06 2.54 -22.49
N ASN A 109 -20.37 3.48 -23.38
CA ASN A 109 -20.77 3.16 -24.75
C ASN A 109 -19.48 2.79 -25.49
N GLU A 110 -19.36 1.52 -25.86
CA GLU A 110 -18.35 1.10 -26.82
C GLU A 110 -18.76 1.60 -28.20
N ASP A 111 -18.30 2.79 -28.57
CA ASP A 111 -18.12 3.24 -29.96
C ASP A 111 -17.22 4.48 -29.98
N GLU A 112 -16.00 4.32 -30.49
CA GLU A 112 -15.09 5.44 -30.78
C GLU A 112 -15.66 6.35 -31.87
N PRO A 113 -15.40 7.66 -31.77
CA PRO A 113 -14.99 8.39 -32.96
C PRO A 113 -13.72 9.20 -32.72
N ARG A 114 -12.70 8.91 -33.55
CA ARG A 114 -11.55 9.78 -33.80
C ARG A 114 -12.00 11.20 -34.14
N LYS A 115 -11.48 12.20 -33.43
CA LYS A 115 -11.55 13.61 -33.86
C LYS A 115 -10.18 14.27 -33.79
N GLY A 116 -9.82 14.84 -34.93
CA GLY A 116 -8.54 15.49 -35.24
C GLY A 116 -8.31 16.76 -34.43
N GLY A 117 -7.01 17.03 -34.24
CA GLY A 117 -6.51 18.12 -33.45
C GLY A 117 -6.72 19.49 -34.07
N THR A 118 -6.78 20.49 -33.20
CA THR A 118 -6.63 21.89 -33.57
C THR A 118 -5.50 22.45 -32.72
N GLU A 119 -4.49 23.01 -33.40
CA GLU A 119 -3.34 23.69 -32.79
C GLU A 119 -3.81 24.82 -31.88
N ASN A 120 -3.29 24.88 -30.66
CA ASN A 120 -3.57 25.95 -29.73
C ASN A 120 -2.26 26.63 -29.32
N GLN A 121 -2.26 27.95 -29.43
CA GLN A 121 -1.12 28.88 -29.33
C GLN A 121 -0.58 29.05 -27.89
N LYS A 122 -0.44 27.95 -27.15
CA LYS A 122 0.16 27.91 -25.80
C LYS A 122 1.56 27.26 -25.76
N ALA A 123 2.10 26.91 -26.92
CA ALA A 123 3.37 26.20 -27.05
C ALA A 123 4.62 27.08 -26.74
N GLU A 124 4.48 28.40 -26.76
CA GLU A 124 5.64 29.30 -26.59
C GLU A 124 6.01 29.56 -25.11
N GLU A 125 5.05 29.47 -24.18
CA GLU A 125 5.34 29.58 -22.73
C GLU A 125 5.92 28.28 -22.14
N GLU A 126 5.65 27.13 -22.76
CA GLU A 126 6.11 25.81 -22.32
C GLU A 126 7.57 25.52 -22.72
N TYR A 127 8.08 26.20 -23.75
CA TYR A 127 9.44 26.01 -24.28
C TYR A 127 10.53 26.50 -23.30
N HIS A 128 10.27 27.59 -22.55
CA HIS A 128 11.25 28.17 -21.64
C HIS A 128 11.32 27.53 -20.24
N ARG A 129 10.26 26.83 -19.81
CA ARG A 129 10.19 26.18 -18.49
C ARG A 129 10.85 24.79 -18.46
N CYS A 130 11.22 24.28 -19.63
CA CYS A 130 11.62 22.90 -19.85
C CYS A 130 13.16 22.69 -19.78
N ALA A 131 13.92 23.71 -19.37
CA ALA A 131 15.39 23.68 -19.37
C ALA A 131 16.04 22.85 -18.24
N GLN A 132 15.27 22.42 -17.22
CA GLN A 132 15.80 21.71 -16.04
C GLN A 132 15.32 20.26 -15.87
N ALA A 133 14.42 19.75 -16.72
CA ALA A 133 13.96 18.36 -16.64
C ALA A 133 14.96 17.40 -17.33
N SER A 134 15.23 16.25 -16.70
CA SER A 134 16.04 15.17 -17.28
C SER A 134 15.43 14.73 -18.61
N TRP A 135 16.27 14.43 -19.62
CA TRP A 135 15.82 13.99 -20.95
C TRP A 135 14.83 12.83 -20.91
N VAL A 136 14.99 11.92 -19.94
CA VAL A 136 14.06 10.81 -19.67
C VAL A 136 12.69 11.33 -19.24
N GLN A 137 12.63 12.31 -18.33
CA GLN A 137 11.36 12.90 -17.90
C GLN A 137 10.61 13.54 -19.07
N ARG A 138 11.31 14.18 -20.01
CA ARG A 138 10.70 14.78 -21.20
C ARG A 138 10.13 13.73 -22.16
N MET A 139 10.87 12.65 -22.37
CA MET A 139 10.42 11.53 -23.20
C MET A 139 9.20 10.81 -22.59
N PHE A 140 9.23 10.56 -21.28
CA PHE A 140 8.08 9.97 -20.57
C PHE A 140 6.88 10.91 -20.59
N THR A 141 7.01 12.19 -20.22
CA THR A 141 5.87 13.13 -20.24
C THR A 141 5.24 13.24 -21.62
N SER A 142 6.04 13.30 -22.70
CA SER A 142 5.54 13.35 -24.08
C SER A 142 4.83 12.08 -24.54
N LEU A 143 5.25 10.90 -24.06
CA LEU A 143 4.57 9.64 -24.39
C LEU A 143 3.25 9.47 -23.65
N PHE A 144 3.16 9.97 -22.42
CA PHE A 144 1.98 9.79 -21.56
C PHE A 144 0.99 10.97 -21.61
N SER A 145 1.36 12.13 -22.16
CA SER A 145 0.47 13.29 -22.34
C SER A 145 -0.58 13.09 -23.44
N ASP A 146 -0.24 12.32 -24.47
CA ASP A 146 -1.09 12.12 -25.65
C ASP A 146 -2.24 11.11 -25.39
N SER A 147 -2.15 10.38 -24.28
CA SER A 147 -3.18 9.42 -23.87
C SER A 147 -4.19 10.07 -22.92
N SER A 148 -5.41 10.28 -23.39
CA SER A 148 -6.56 10.71 -22.58
C SER A 148 -6.80 9.82 -21.35
N LEU A 149 -6.37 8.55 -21.41
CA LEU A 149 -6.44 7.57 -20.33
C LEU A 149 -5.56 7.91 -19.11
N PHE A 150 -4.47 8.66 -19.26
CA PHE A 150 -3.58 8.99 -18.14
C PHE A 150 -3.78 10.42 -17.60
N ASN A 151 -4.72 11.17 -18.17
CA ASN A 151 -4.99 12.55 -17.79
C ASN A 151 -5.88 12.67 -16.54
N THR A 152 -6.68 11.66 -16.21
CA THR A 152 -7.49 11.61 -14.99
C THR A 152 -6.84 10.72 -13.94
N ARG A 153 -6.97 11.06 -12.65
CA ARG A 153 -6.53 10.18 -11.55
C ARG A 153 -7.23 8.81 -11.58
N GLU A 154 -8.48 8.77 -12.07
CA GLU A 154 -9.24 7.54 -12.30
C GLU A 154 -8.54 6.61 -13.28
N GLY A 155 -8.05 7.12 -14.42
CA GLY A 155 -7.35 6.31 -15.41
C GLY A 155 -5.96 5.85 -14.97
N ARG A 156 -5.48 6.32 -13.81
CA ARG A 156 -4.23 5.88 -13.17
C ARG A 156 -4.44 4.81 -12.09
N ALA A 157 -5.68 4.60 -11.64
CA ALA A 157 -6.06 3.48 -10.79
C ALA A 157 -6.25 2.22 -11.63
N GLY A 158 -5.86 1.05 -11.11
CA GLY A 158 -6.00 -0.21 -11.85
C GLY A 158 -7.46 -0.62 -11.98
N LYS A 159 -8.10 -0.46 -13.14
CA LYS A 159 -9.50 -0.86 -13.36
C LYS A 159 -9.54 -2.29 -13.93
N VAL A 160 -10.21 -3.22 -13.24
CA VAL A 160 -10.35 -4.62 -13.69
C VAL A 160 -11.82 -5.05 -13.70
N HIS A 161 -12.15 -6.11 -14.45
CA HIS A 161 -13.49 -6.68 -14.44
C HIS A 161 -13.84 -7.25 -13.05
N ASN A 162 -15.06 -6.97 -12.59
CA ASN A 162 -15.50 -7.39 -11.27
C ASN A 162 -15.77 -8.91 -11.26
N PHE A 163 -14.91 -9.68 -10.60
CA PHE A 163 -15.09 -11.12 -10.45
C PHE A 163 -16.24 -11.48 -9.48
N MET A 164 -16.76 -10.50 -8.72
CA MET A 164 -17.90 -10.63 -7.83
C MET A 164 -19.25 -10.31 -8.51
N LEU A 165 -19.24 -9.97 -9.80
CA LEU A 165 -20.43 -9.53 -10.53
C LEU A 165 -21.56 -10.57 -10.48
N GLY A 166 -22.72 -10.16 -9.97
CA GLY A 166 -23.93 -10.98 -9.88
C GLY A 166 -23.92 -12.03 -8.77
N LEU A 167 -22.91 -12.06 -7.89
CA LEU A 167 -22.92 -12.95 -6.73
C LEU A 167 -23.98 -12.54 -5.71
N ASN A 168 -24.52 -13.53 -5.00
CA ASN A 168 -25.34 -13.33 -3.83
C ASN A 168 -24.48 -13.56 -2.58
N LEU A 169 -24.20 -12.50 -1.82
CA LEU A 169 -23.37 -12.57 -0.62
C LEU A 169 -24.25 -12.85 0.59
N ASN A 170 -24.04 -14.00 1.22
CA ASN A 170 -24.66 -14.34 2.50
C ASN A 170 -23.62 -14.19 3.62
N THR A 171 -23.99 -13.52 4.70
CA THR A 171 -23.16 -13.42 5.89
C THR A 171 -23.16 -14.78 6.60
N SER A 172 -22.09 -15.56 6.39
CA SER A 172 -21.83 -16.77 7.16
C SER A 172 -20.60 -16.54 8.02
N PHE A 173 -20.69 -16.88 9.31
CA PHE A 173 -19.55 -16.80 10.22
C PHE A 173 -18.46 -17.77 9.74
N PRO A 174 -17.17 -17.42 9.82
CA PRO A 174 -16.11 -18.28 9.32
C PRO A 174 -16.11 -19.61 10.07
N PHE A 175 -16.36 -20.70 9.33
CA PHE A 175 -16.10 -22.07 9.74
C PHE A 175 -14.58 -22.30 9.84
N SER A 176 -13.94 -21.70 10.84
CA SER A 176 -12.58 -22.05 11.26
C SER A 176 -12.67 -22.84 12.57
N PRO A 177 -11.93 -23.96 12.73
CA PRO A 177 -11.94 -24.77 13.96
C PRO A 177 -11.17 -24.12 15.14
N GLY A 178 -11.35 -22.81 15.32
CA GLY A 178 -10.77 -21.99 16.39
C GLY A 178 -11.61 -20.76 16.75
N SER A 179 -12.77 -20.56 16.11
CA SER A 179 -13.66 -19.41 16.31
C SER A 179 -14.41 -19.42 17.66
N GLU A 180 -14.48 -20.57 18.34
CA GLU A 180 -15.31 -20.75 19.55
C GLU A 180 -14.87 -19.92 20.76
N ASN A 181 -13.64 -19.40 20.78
CA ASN A 181 -13.10 -18.62 21.91
C ASN A 181 -12.95 -17.11 21.63
N LEU A 182 -13.48 -16.59 20.52
CA LEU A 182 -13.36 -15.16 20.16
C LEU A 182 -14.37 -14.26 20.91
N CYS A 183 -15.20 -14.83 21.78
CA CYS A 183 -16.27 -14.15 22.52
C CYS A 183 -16.02 -14.14 24.03
N ASN A 184 -14.86 -13.67 24.49
CA ASN A 184 -14.77 -13.06 25.81
C ASN A 184 -14.71 -11.55 25.63
N ALA A 185 -15.78 -10.89 26.08
CA ALA A 185 -16.11 -9.49 25.91
C ALA A 185 -14.93 -8.54 26.10
N THR A 186 -14.68 -7.68 25.12
CA THR A 186 -14.02 -6.39 25.33
C THR A 186 -14.96 -5.53 26.19
N THR A 187 -14.50 -5.10 27.35
CA THR A 187 -15.18 -4.09 28.16
C THR A 187 -15.09 -2.72 27.47
N PRO A 188 -16.03 -1.78 27.71
CA PRO A 188 -16.02 -0.45 27.09
C PRO A 188 -14.84 0.46 27.48
N GLU A 189 -13.88 -0.05 28.27
CA GLU A 189 -12.88 0.75 28.97
C GLU A 189 -11.55 0.89 28.20
N ASP A 190 -11.40 0.21 27.05
CA ASP A 190 -10.21 0.28 26.19
C ASP A 190 -10.32 1.34 25.06
N GLU A 191 -11.32 2.22 25.08
CA GLU A 191 -11.53 3.31 24.11
C GLU A 191 -10.67 4.57 24.38
N VAL A 192 -9.36 4.41 24.59
CA VAL A 192 -8.41 5.53 24.51
C VAL A 192 -7.58 5.35 23.25
N ASP A 193 -8.11 5.85 22.15
CA ASP A 193 -7.51 5.74 20.82
C ASP A 193 -6.21 6.57 20.76
N ALA A 194 -5.10 5.92 20.40
CA ALA A 194 -3.84 6.60 20.06
C ALA A 194 -3.87 7.12 18.62
N VAL A 195 -4.91 6.76 17.85
CA VAL A 195 -5.11 7.21 16.48
C VAL A 195 -6.09 8.38 16.49
N THR A 196 -5.57 9.56 16.12
CA THR A 196 -6.21 10.87 16.29
C THR A 196 -7.46 11.10 15.43
N ASP A 197 -7.79 10.21 14.49
CA ASP A 197 -8.93 10.38 13.58
C ASP A 197 -9.98 9.25 13.73
N PRO A 198 -11.18 9.56 14.26
CA PRO A 198 -12.29 8.60 14.36
C PRO A 198 -12.88 8.20 12.98
N ASP A 199 -12.60 8.95 11.91
CA ASP A 199 -13.20 8.74 10.59
C ASP A 199 -12.35 7.87 9.63
N GLU A 200 -11.13 7.52 10.02
CA GLU A 200 -10.11 6.86 9.19
C GLU A 200 -10.53 5.49 8.61
N PHE A 201 -11.50 4.81 9.23
CA PHE A 201 -12.04 3.53 8.77
C PHE A 201 -13.58 3.49 8.78
N ASN A 202 -14.22 4.61 8.47
CA ASN A 202 -15.67 4.71 8.44
C ASN A 202 -16.32 3.78 7.40
N ARG A 203 -17.26 2.92 7.84
CA ARG A 203 -18.14 2.03 7.05
C ARG A 203 -17.64 0.61 6.70
N ILE A 204 -16.65 0.02 7.40
CA ILE A 204 -16.14 -1.38 7.20
C ILE A 204 -17.19 -2.49 6.95
N TYR A 205 -18.42 -2.27 7.41
CA TYR A 205 -19.53 -3.22 7.35
C TYR A 205 -20.40 -3.09 6.09
N GLU A 206 -20.16 -2.10 5.21
CA GLU A 206 -20.86 -2.04 3.93
C GLU A 206 -20.28 -3.10 2.96
N PRO A 207 -21.14 -3.93 2.34
CA PRO A 207 -20.70 -4.98 1.44
C PRO A 207 -20.16 -4.42 0.12
N LEU A 208 -19.15 -5.10 -0.43
CA LEU A 208 -18.62 -4.83 -1.77
C LEU A 208 -19.75 -4.83 -2.82
N ASP A 209 -19.68 -3.89 -3.76
CA ASP A 209 -20.66 -3.80 -4.84
C ASP A 209 -20.51 -4.97 -5.83
N VAL A 210 -21.49 -5.87 -5.81
CA VAL A 210 -21.61 -7.01 -6.72
C VAL A 210 -22.37 -6.69 -8.01
N LYS A 211 -22.82 -5.45 -8.21
CA LYS A 211 -23.58 -5.01 -9.39
C LYS A 211 -22.71 -4.28 -10.39
N SER A 212 -21.68 -3.60 -9.93
CA SER A 212 -20.72 -2.89 -10.79
C SER A 212 -19.92 -3.85 -11.68
N LYS A 213 -19.81 -3.53 -12.97
CA LYS A 213 -19.13 -4.37 -13.99
C LYS A 213 -17.60 -4.40 -13.83
N LYS A 214 -17.05 -3.39 -13.19
CA LYS A 214 -15.61 -3.18 -12.99
C LYS A 214 -15.37 -2.80 -11.53
N ILE A 215 -14.16 -3.04 -11.06
CA ILE A 215 -13.68 -2.65 -9.73
C ILE A 215 -12.34 -1.92 -9.86
N HIS A 216 -12.04 -1.04 -8.91
CA HIS A 216 -10.76 -0.33 -8.85
C HIS A 216 -9.83 -1.03 -7.88
N VAL A 217 -8.68 -1.45 -8.37
CA VAL A 217 -7.61 -2.09 -7.60
C VAL A 217 -6.45 -1.10 -7.50
N VAL A 218 -6.04 -0.79 -6.26
CA VAL A 218 -5.05 0.24 -5.96
C VAL A 218 -4.07 -0.23 -4.88
N ASP A 219 -2.91 0.44 -4.83
CA ASP A 219 -1.83 0.22 -3.88
C ASP A 219 -2.30 0.19 -2.41
N SER A 220 -1.84 -0.82 -1.66
CA SER A 220 -2.17 -0.98 -0.25
C SER A 220 -1.53 0.09 0.67
N GLY A 221 -0.50 0.79 0.20
CA GLY A 221 0.12 1.89 0.92
C GLY A 221 -0.79 3.12 1.08
N LEU A 222 -1.94 3.17 0.40
CA LEU A 222 -2.93 4.24 0.55
C LEU A 222 -3.75 4.15 1.86
N THR A 223 -3.71 3.03 2.57
CA THR A 223 -4.35 2.91 3.90
C THR A 223 -3.30 2.70 4.98
N TYR A 224 -2.44 1.69 4.86
CA TYR A 224 -1.24 1.55 5.69
C TYR A 224 -0.24 0.58 5.04
N ASN A 225 1.05 0.80 5.28
CA ASN A 225 2.16 0.18 4.54
C ASN A 225 2.57 -1.23 5.01
N LEU A 226 1.79 -1.88 5.90
CA LEU A 226 2.14 -3.19 6.45
C LEU A 226 1.09 -4.24 6.04
N PRO A 227 1.47 -5.33 5.32
CA PRO A 227 0.51 -6.27 4.74
C PRO A 227 -0.03 -7.31 5.76
N TYR A 228 -0.39 -6.88 6.97
CA TYR A 228 -0.96 -7.74 8.01
C TYR A 228 -2.22 -8.50 7.61
N PRO A 229 -3.13 -7.98 6.76
CA PRO A 229 -4.35 -8.69 6.38
C PRO A 229 -4.09 -10.02 5.67
N LEU A 230 -2.94 -10.16 5.00
CA LEU A 230 -2.48 -11.46 4.50
C LEU A 230 -2.19 -12.41 5.66
N LEU A 231 -1.36 -11.97 6.61
CA LEU A 231 -0.83 -12.83 7.65
C LEU A 231 -1.87 -13.19 8.72
N LEU A 232 -2.85 -12.31 8.94
CA LEU A 232 -3.89 -12.47 9.96
C LEU A 232 -5.10 -13.29 9.48
N ARG A 233 -5.07 -13.83 8.25
CA ARG A 233 -6.05 -14.80 7.78
C ARG A 233 -6.02 -16.04 8.69
N THR A 234 -7.09 -16.25 9.47
CA THR A 234 -7.13 -17.27 10.53
C THR A 234 -6.78 -18.68 10.05
N GLN A 235 -7.10 -19.02 8.79
CA GLN A 235 -6.80 -20.32 8.19
C GLN A 235 -5.29 -20.57 8.00
N ARG A 236 -4.45 -19.53 8.08
CA ARG A 236 -2.99 -19.65 7.97
C ARG A 236 -2.32 -19.98 9.30
N GLY A 237 -2.98 -19.71 10.44
CA GLY A 237 -2.47 -20.06 11.76
C GLY A 237 -1.07 -19.53 12.05
N VAL A 238 -0.77 -18.27 11.70
CA VAL A 238 0.57 -17.70 11.88
C VAL A 238 0.83 -17.39 13.36
N ASP A 239 1.86 -18.00 13.94
CA ASP A 239 2.23 -17.79 15.36
C ASP A 239 3.33 -16.73 15.56
N LEU A 240 4.17 -16.49 14.55
CA LEU A 240 5.29 -15.54 14.60
C LEU A 240 5.34 -14.73 13.30
N ILE A 241 5.32 -13.41 13.44
CA ILE A 241 5.44 -12.44 12.34
C ILE A 241 6.75 -11.69 12.51
N ILE A 242 7.62 -11.76 11.50
CA ILE A 242 8.83 -10.93 11.40
C ILE A 242 8.53 -9.81 10.40
N SER A 243 8.16 -8.65 10.94
CA SER A 243 7.75 -7.46 10.20
C SER A 243 8.97 -6.56 9.93
N PHE A 244 9.06 -6.00 8.73
CA PHE A 244 10.05 -5.01 8.33
C PHE A 244 9.32 -3.75 7.85
N ASP A 245 9.57 -2.63 8.53
CA ASP A 245 8.95 -1.35 8.25
C ASP A 245 9.94 -0.38 7.61
N PHE A 246 9.63 0.02 6.38
CA PHE A 246 10.38 0.98 5.57
C PHE A 246 9.62 2.29 5.37
N SER A 247 8.52 2.50 6.09
CA SER A 247 7.71 3.71 5.95
C SER A 247 8.50 4.96 6.31
N ALA A 248 8.26 6.00 5.52
CA ALA A 248 8.84 7.30 5.77
C ALA A 248 8.38 7.83 7.13
N ARG A 249 9.30 8.50 7.82
CA ARG A 249 9.02 9.16 9.10
C ARG A 249 9.36 10.63 8.99
N PRO A 250 8.69 11.51 9.75
CA PRO A 250 9.01 12.94 9.76
C PRO A 250 10.48 13.22 10.10
N SER A 251 11.10 12.36 10.91
CA SER A 251 12.53 12.38 11.19
C SER A 251 13.06 11.00 11.58
N ASP A 252 14.38 10.82 11.54
CA ASP A 252 15.07 9.63 12.04
C ASP A 252 14.77 9.34 13.53
N SER A 253 14.42 10.38 14.30
CA SER A 253 14.12 10.31 15.73
C SER A 253 12.62 10.15 16.04
N SER A 254 11.76 10.15 15.03
CA SER A 254 10.31 10.00 15.24
C SER A 254 9.94 8.56 15.63
N PRO A 255 8.89 8.36 16.47
CA PRO A 255 8.42 7.02 16.82
C PRO A 255 8.03 6.20 15.57
N PRO A 256 8.53 4.97 15.41
CA PRO A 256 8.35 4.20 14.17
C PRO A 256 7.14 3.25 14.24
N PHE A 257 6.01 3.69 14.81
CA PHE A 257 4.87 2.81 15.09
C PHE A 257 3.55 3.22 14.41
N LYS A 258 3.53 4.30 13.61
CA LYS A 258 2.30 4.80 12.96
C LYS A 258 1.58 3.66 12.21
N GLU A 259 2.26 3.03 11.25
CA GLU A 259 1.68 1.97 10.42
C GLU A 259 1.33 0.70 11.22
N LEU A 260 2.11 0.40 12.25
CA LEU A 260 1.86 -0.75 13.13
C LEU A 260 0.60 -0.54 13.99
N LEU A 261 0.36 0.69 14.47
CA LEU A 261 -0.86 1.06 15.20
C LEU A 261 -2.10 1.05 14.28
N LEU A 262 -1.95 1.47 13.01
CA LEU A 262 -3.01 1.32 12.00
C LEU A 262 -3.35 -0.14 11.74
N ALA A 263 -2.34 -1.02 11.66
CA ALA A 263 -2.56 -2.46 11.54
C ALA A 263 -3.27 -3.06 12.78
N GLU A 264 -2.90 -2.63 13.99
CA GLU A 264 -3.60 -3.01 15.24
C GLU A 264 -5.06 -2.57 15.23
N LYS A 265 -5.34 -1.31 14.85
CA LYS A 265 -6.70 -0.76 14.70
C LYS A 265 -7.50 -1.58 13.70
N TRP A 266 -6.94 -1.85 12.52
CA TRP A 266 -7.58 -2.69 11.50
C TRP A 266 -7.88 -4.11 12.02
N ALA A 267 -6.93 -4.75 12.71
CA ALA A 267 -7.11 -6.10 13.25
C ALA A 267 -8.22 -6.13 14.31
N ARG A 268 -8.24 -5.16 15.23
CA ARG A 268 -9.30 -4.99 16.23
C ARG A 268 -10.67 -4.81 15.59
N MET A 269 -10.76 -3.97 14.57
CA MET A 269 -12.00 -3.71 13.82
C MET A 269 -12.52 -4.97 13.09
N ASN A 270 -11.62 -5.81 12.58
CA ASN A 270 -11.95 -7.08 11.93
C ASN A 270 -12.08 -8.26 12.92
N LYS A 271 -12.00 -7.99 14.24
CA LYS A 271 -12.05 -9.00 15.31
C LYS A 271 -10.97 -10.07 15.18
N LEU A 272 -9.79 -9.69 14.69
CA LEU A 272 -8.65 -10.59 14.52
C LEU A 272 -7.69 -10.49 15.71
N PRO A 273 -7.09 -11.61 16.17
CA PRO A 273 -6.07 -11.59 17.21
C PRO A 273 -4.84 -10.77 16.79
N PHE A 274 -4.44 -9.81 17.63
CA PHE A 274 -3.24 -9.00 17.45
C PHE A 274 -2.62 -8.67 18.83
N PRO A 275 -1.28 -8.67 18.98
CA PRO A 275 -0.66 -8.30 20.25
C PRO A 275 -0.80 -6.81 20.51
N LYS A 276 -1.04 -6.42 21.76
CA LYS A 276 -1.21 -5.00 22.14
C LYS A 276 0.07 -4.22 21.88
N ILE A 277 -0.02 -3.11 21.16
CA ILE A 277 1.11 -2.22 20.89
C ILE A 277 1.08 -1.10 21.93
N ASP A 278 2.04 -1.07 22.86
CA ASP A 278 2.17 0.02 23.84
C ASP A 278 3.07 1.13 23.25
N PRO A 279 2.53 2.30 22.86
CA PRO A 279 3.33 3.36 22.23
C PRO A 279 4.43 3.88 23.16
N ARG A 280 4.22 3.78 24.48
CA ARG A 280 5.16 4.19 25.54
C ARG A 280 6.43 3.36 25.56
N VAL A 281 6.49 2.24 24.82
CA VAL A 281 7.74 1.49 24.61
C VAL A 281 8.80 2.40 23.98
N PHE A 282 8.41 3.33 23.10
CA PHE A 282 9.34 4.31 22.55
C PHE A 282 9.91 5.24 23.63
N ASP A 283 9.05 5.77 24.52
CA ASP A 283 9.47 6.68 25.59
C ASP A 283 10.40 6.00 26.60
N ARG A 284 10.15 4.72 26.89
CA ARG A 284 10.93 3.92 27.84
C ARG A 284 12.25 3.43 27.28
N GLU A 285 12.26 2.99 26.02
CA GLU A 285 13.37 2.23 25.44
C GLU A 285 14.14 2.98 24.36
N GLY A 286 13.61 4.11 23.89
CA GLY A 286 14.14 4.89 22.78
C GLY A 286 14.02 4.17 21.42
N LEU A 287 14.70 4.75 20.43
CA LEU A 287 14.79 4.19 19.08
C LEU A 287 15.68 2.93 19.07
N LYS A 288 15.16 1.82 18.53
CA LYS A 288 15.85 0.53 18.42
C LYS A 288 15.75 -0.02 17.00
N GLU A 289 16.65 -0.96 16.68
CA GLU A 289 16.66 -1.66 15.38
C GLU A 289 15.48 -2.62 15.22
N CYS A 290 14.96 -3.16 16.33
CA CYS A 290 13.72 -3.92 16.36
C CYS A 290 13.04 -3.89 17.73
N TYR A 291 11.73 -4.17 17.73
CA TYR A 291 10.88 -4.29 18.91
C TYR A 291 10.16 -5.65 18.89
N VAL A 292 9.83 -6.17 20.07
CA VAL A 292 9.13 -7.46 20.20
C VAL A 292 7.81 -7.26 20.96
N PHE A 293 6.71 -7.57 20.29
CA PHE A 293 5.35 -7.49 20.84
C PHE A 293 4.80 -8.89 21.03
N LYS A 294 4.58 -9.27 22.29
CA LYS A 294 4.09 -10.59 22.66
C LYS A 294 2.58 -10.54 22.91
N PRO A 295 1.85 -11.63 22.64
CA PRO A 295 0.46 -11.77 23.07
C PRO A 295 0.33 -11.62 24.58
N GLU A 296 -0.81 -11.08 25.01
CA GLU A 296 -1.19 -11.07 26.43
C GLU A 296 -1.40 -12.50 26.93
N LYS A 297 -1.10 -12.73 28.22
CA LYS A 297 -1.29 -14.04 28.84
C LYS A 297 -2.76 -14.47 28.71
N GLY A 298 -2.98 -15.65 28.13
CA GLY A 298 -4.31 -16.23 27.94
C GLY A 298 -4.92 -16.02 26.55
N LYS A 299 -4.38 -15.12 25.71
CA LYS A 299 -4.82 -15.01 24.31
C LYS A 299 -4.22 -16.13 23.47
N LYS A 300 -5.05 -17.10 23.08
CA LYS A 300 -4.70 -18.17 22.14
C LYS A 300 -4.75 -17.65 20.69
N ASN A 301 -3.98 -18.24 19.79
CA ASN A 301 -3.98 -17.95 18.34
C ASN A 301 -3.68 -16.48 18.00
N CYS A 302 -2.92 -15.79 18.87
CA CYS A 302 -2.44 -14.43 18.64
C CYS A 302 -0.95 -14.47 18.31
N PRO A 303 -0.50 -13.88 17.19
CA PRO A 303 0.89 -13.95 16.79
C PRO A 303 1.80 -13.12 17.72
N THR A 304 3.04 -13.57 17.88
CA THR A 304 4.13 -12.71 18.34
C THR A 304 4.67 -11.90 17.16
N ILE A 305 4.91 -10.61 17.33
CA ILE A 305 5.45 -9.74 16.29
C ILE A 305 6.87 -9.31 16.67
N ILE A 306 7.84 -9.59 15.80
CA ILE A 306 9.17 -8.98 15.82
C ILE A 306 9.18 -7.92 14.73
N HIS A 307 9.24 -6.66 15.11
CA HIS A 307 9.09 -5.52 14.21
C HIS A 307 10.42 -4.78 14.05
N PHE A 308 11.04 -4.94 12.88
CA PHE A 308 12.22 -4.22 12.45
C PHE A 308 11.83 -2.89 11.82
N VAL A 309 12.56 -1.84 12.16
CA VAL A 309 12.29 -0.47 11.67
C VAL A 309 13.51 0.03 10.92
N LEU A 310 13.29 0.82 9.86
CA LEU A 310 14.39 1.44 9.13
C LEU A 310 15.10 2.50 9.99
N VAL A 311 16.22 2.12 10.60
CA VAL A 311 17.08 2.98 11.42
C VAL A 311 18.55 2.64 11.21
N ASN A 312 19.41 3.64 11.30
CA ASN A 312 20.86 3.45 11.23
C ASN A 312 21.48 3.77 12.59
N ILE A 313 21.53 2.76 13.49
CA ILE A 313 22.04 2.89 14.86
C ILE A 313 23.40 2.20 14.98
N ASN A 314 23.42 0.87 15.17
CA ASN A 314 24.66 0.14 15.38
C ASN A 314 25.48 0.08 14.09
N PHE A 315 24.82 0.10 12.94
CA PHE A 315 25.48 0.09 11.64
C PHE A 315 26.43 1.29 11.44
N ARG A 316 26.26 2.42 12.14
CA ARG A 316 27.23 3.54 12.13
C ARG A 316 28.60 3.17 12.71
N THR A 317 28.65 2.12 13.53
CA THR A 317 29.85 1.74 14.30
C THR A 317 30.35 0.34 13.96
N PHE A 318 29.46 -0.59 13.62
CA PHE A 318 29.76 -2.00 13.41
C PHE A 318 29.55 -2.41 11.96
N LYS A 319 30.57 -3.03 11.34
CA LYS A 319 30.50 -3.56 9.97
C LYS A 319 29.84 -4.92 9.82
N ALA A 320 29.77 -5.62 10.93
CA ALA A 320 29.04 -6.86 11.10
C ALA A 320 28.72 -6.99 12.60
N PRO A 321 27.80 -7.87 13.01
CA PRO A 321 27.51 -8.10 14.43
C PRO A 321 28.79 -8.34 15.23
N GLY A 322 29.04 -7.48 16.23
CA GLY A 322 30.22 -7.54 17.09
C GLY A 322 31.56 -7.12 16.46
N LYS A 323 31.59 -6.68 15.19
CA LYS A 323 32.83 -6.26 14.49
C LYS A 323 32.84 -4.76 14.20
N LEU A 324 33.73 -4.02 14.85
CA LEU A 324 33.89 -2.58 14.63
C LEU A 324 34.32 -2.25 13.20
N ALA A 325 33.74 -1.18 12.65
CA ALA A 325 34.22 -0.58 11.41
C ALA A 325 35.54 0.18 11.68
N ALA A 326 36.49 0.12 10.74
CA ALA A 326 37.72 0.90 10.87
C ALA A 326 37.41 2.41 10.78
N PHE A 327 38.19 3.24 11.47
CA PHE A 327 37.91 4.67 11.70
C PHE A 327 37.54 5.44 10.41
N LEU A 328 38.23 5.17 9.31
CA LEU A 328 37.99 5.77 7.99
C LEU A 328 36.59 5.48 7.39
N TRP A 329 35.97 4.34 7.75
CA TRP A 329 34.66 3.94 7.21
C TRP A 329 33.48 4.52 7.99
N ARG A 330 33.71 4.98 9.23
CA ARG A 330 32.64 5.53 10.08
C ARG A 330 32.07 6.84 9.52
N GLU A 331 32.84 7.58 8.72
CA GLU A 331 32.36 8.79 8.02
C GLU A 331 31.46 8.45 6.82
N ILE A 332 31.76 7.38 6.07
CA ILE A 332 30.94 6.93 4.94
C ILE A 332 29.56 6.44 5.44
N TRP A 333 29.50 5.89 6.65
CA TRP A 333 28.31 5.27 7.22
C TRP A 333 27.42 6.23 8.03
N LYS A 334 27.78 7.52 8.08
CA LYS A 334 26.88 8.60 8.47
C LYS A 334 25.90 8.89 7.32
N ILE A 335 25.04 7.91 7.01
CA ILE A 335 23.93 8.02 6.04
C ILE A 335 22.80 8.88 6.64
N SER A 336 23.12 10.09 7.11
CA SER A 336 22.16 11.03 7.69
C SER A 336 21.85 12.19 6.74
N HIS A 337 22.65 12.41 5.69
CA HIS A 337 22.50 13.56 4.79
C HIS A 337 22.16 13.18 3.33
N LEU A 338 21.78 11.93 3.07
CA LEU A 338 21.30 11.45 1.75
C LEU A 338 19.77 11.29 1.72
N ILE A 339 19.07 12.19 2.40
CA ILE A 339 17.59 12.24 2.51
C ILE A 339 16.94 12.29 1.11
N SER A 340 17.65 12.76 0.08
CA SER A 340 17.11 12.85 -1.28
C SER A 340 17.06 11.52 -2.05
N SER A 341 18.03 10.60 -1.87
CA SER A 341 18.09 9.35 -2.67
C SER A 341 17.17 8.25 -2.15
N TYR A 342 16.77 8.32 -0.88
CA TYR A 342 15.87 7.36 -0.22
C TYR A 342 14.44 7.89 -0.06
N CYS A 343 14.16 9.08 -0.61
CA CYS A 343 12.80 9.59 -0.71
C CYS A 343 11.96 8.63 -1.56
N CYS A 344 10.71 8.39 -1.17
CA CYS A 344 9.82 7.45 -1.85
C CYS A 344 9.67 7.75 -3.35
N CYS A 345 9.75 9.01 -3.77
CA CYS A 345 9.67 9.40 -5.19
C CYS A 345 10.95 9.20 -6.00
N SER A 346 12.07 8.79 -5.38
CA SER A 346 13.35 8.61 -6.06
C SER A 346 13.45 7.22 -6.70
N VAL A 347 13.38 7.17 -8.02
CA VAL A 347 13.55 5.93 -8.82
C VAL A 347 14.99 5.69 -9.28
N SER A 348 15.90 6.64 -9.02
CA SER A 348 17.33 6.50 -9.30
C SER A 348 18.08 6.32 -7.98
N THR A 349 18.86 5.25 -7.89
CA THR A 349 19.79 5.03 -6.79
C THR A 349 21.21 4.94 -7.35
N HIS A 350 22.12 5.74 -6.81
CA HIS A 350 23.54 5.65 -7.18
C HIS A 350 24.20 4.50 -6.44
N GLU A 351 25.17 3.80 -7.04
CA GLU A 351 25.90 2.72 -6.34
C GLU A 351 26.55 3.16 -5.02
N THR A 352 26.80 4.46 -4.82
CA THR A 352 27.31 5.04 -3.58
C THR A 352 26.26 5.24 -2.50
N SER A 353 24.96 5.12 -2.80
CA SER A 353 23.90 5.14 -1.79
C SER A 353 23.91 3.85 -0.97
N LEU A 354 24.31 2.72 -1.56
CA LEU A 354 24.55 1.45 -0.87
C LEU A 354 26.00 1.37 -0.37
N PRO A 355 26.26 1.01 0.89
CA PRO A 355 27.64 0.78 1.33
C PRO A 355 28.21 -0.41 0.56
N ARG A 356 29.26 -0.18 -0.24
CA ARG A 356 29.97 -1.26 -0.95
C ARG A 356 30.44 -2.30 0.06
N ASN A 357 30.24 -3.58 -0.27
CA ASN A 357 30.89 -4.67 0.45
C ASN A 357 32.40 -4.40 0.49
N CYS A 358 32.98 -4.42 1.70
CA CYS A 358 34.44 -4.40 1.87
C CYS A 358 35.05 -5.49 0.97
N PRO A 359 36.09 -5.19 0.17
CA PRO A 359 36.94 -6.25 -0.36
C PRO A 359 37.51 -7.04 0.84
N GLN A 360 37.50 -8.37 0.71
CA GLN A 360 37.85 -9.34 1.76
C GLN A 360 39.26 -9.13 2.33
#